data_AF-A0A4R9IJE1-F1
#
_entry.id   AF-A0A4R9IJE1-F1
#
_cell.length_a   1.000
_cell.length_b   1.000
_cell.length_c   1.000
_cell.angle_alpha   90.00
_cell.angle_beta   90.00
_cell.angle_gamma   90.00
#
_symmetry.space_group_name_H-M   'P 1'
#
loop_
_entity.id
_entity.type
_entity.pdbx_description
1 polymer ?
#
loop_
_entity_poly.entity_id
_entity_poly.type
_entity_poly.pdbx_seq_one_letter_code
_entity_poly.pdbx_strand_id
1 'polypeptide(L)'
;MAIVELLDSNFIQNSLKNYKKELDILGVETIHLFGSVARNEAKQNSDIDFLVKFKSGMKNFDNYINLTFLLEDIFKVKVDLLTTESISGSLKNSVESESVLIEV
;
A
#
# COMPACT_ATOMS: atom_id res chain seq x y z
N MET A 1 -13.66 -20.62 11.63
CA MET A 1 -12.23 -20.89 11.40
C MET A 1 -11.90 -20.23 10.08
N ALA A 2 -11.54 -18.94 10.11
CA ALA A 2 -11.29 -18.19 8.88
C ALA A 2 -10.08 -18.82 8.19
N ILE A 3 -10.26 -19.20 6.93
CA ILE A 3 -9.15 -19.44 6.04
C ILE A 3 -8.30 -18.17 6.16
N VAL A 4 -7.06 -18.30 6.64
CA VAL A 4 -6.10 -17.20 6.50
C VAL A 4 -5.90 -17.11 5.00
N GLU A 5 -6.68 -16.25 4.33
CA GLU A 5 -6.42 -15.91 2.94
C GLU A 5 -4.97 -15.44 2.92
N LEU A 6 -4.14 -16.10 2.10
CA LEU A 6 -2.76 -15.67 1.95
C LEU A 6 -2.80 -14.21 1.51
N LEU A 7 -2.23 -13.33 2.32
CA LEU A 7 -1.93 -11.97 1.89
C LEU A 7 -0.93 -12.08 0.74
N ASP A 8 -1.42 -11.95 -0.47
CA ASP A 8 -0.64 -11.89 -1.70
C ASP A 8 -1.04 -10.68 -2.54
N SER A 9 -0.22 -10.37 -3.54
CA SER A 9 -0.41 -9.21 -4.41
C SER A 9 -1.74 -9.23 -5.17
N ASN A 10 -2.26 -10.42 -5.53
CA ASN A 10 -3.51 -10.54 -6.28
C ASN A 10 -4.71 -10.21 -5.39
N PHE A 11 -4.72 -10.74 -4.16
CA PHE A 11 -5.74 -10.42 -3.17
C PHE A 11 -5.76 -8.93 -2.86
N ILE A 12 -4.59 -8.32 -2.65
CA ILE A 12 -4.45 -6.88 -2.40
C ILE A 12 -4.99 -6.07 -3.58
N GLN A 13 -4.57 -6.40 -4.80
CA GLN A 13 -5.01 -5.69 -5.99
C GLN A 13 -6.53 -5.78 -6.20
N ASN A 14 -7.11 -6.97 -6.05
CA ASN A 14 -8.54 -7.16 -6.22
C ASN A 14 -9.35 -6.44 -5.13
N SER A 15 -8.82 -6.39 -3.90
CA SER A 15 -9.44 -5.63 -2.81
C SER A 15 -9.46 -4.14 -3.13
N LEU A 16 -8.31 -3.56 -3.50
CA LEU A 16 -8.20 -2.12 -3.74
C LEU A 16 -8.98 -1.62 -4.96
N LYS A 17 -9.22 -2.47 -5.97
CA LYS A 17 -10.11 -2.14 -7.10
C LYS A 17 -11.51 -1.73 -6.67
N ASN A 18 -12.03 -2.31 -5.58
CA ASN A 18 -13.35 -1.96 -5.05
C ASN A 18 -13.38 -0.59 -4.36
N TYR A 19 -12.21 -0.04 -4.01
CA TYR A 19 -12.04 1.24 -3.31
C TYR A 19 -11.36 2.30 -4.18
N LYS A 20 -11.36 2.11 -5.50
CA LYS A 20 -10.73 3.03 -6.46
C LYS A 20 -11.18 4.48 -6.25
N LYS A 21 -12.48 4.69 -5.97
CA LYS A 21 -13.05 6.02 -5.79
C LYS A 21 -12.53 6.70 -4.53
N GLU A 22 -12.44 5.97 -3.44
CA GLU A 22 -11.92 6.42 -2.15
C GLU A 22 -10.43 6.78 -2.27
N LEU A 23 -9.65 5.93 -2.94
CA LEU A 23 -8.24 6.22 -3.25
C LEU A 23 -8.09 7.49 -4.09
N ASP A 24 -8.95 7.68 -5.08
CA ASP A 24 -8.95 8.87 -5.94
C ASP A 24 -9.28 10.16 -5.18
N ILE A 25 -10.28 10.11 -4.27
CA ILE A 25 -10.68 11.20 -3.38
C ILE A 25 -9.56 11.57 -2.42
N LEU A 26 -8.85 10.59 -1.87
CA LEU A 26 -7.69 10.79 -1.02
C LEU A 26 -6.45 11.27 -1.79
N GLY A 27 -6.56 11.36 -3.12
CA GLY A 27 -5.52 11.91 -3.99
C GLY A 27 -4.37 10.95 -4.27
N VAL A 28 -4.59 9.64 -4.15
CA VAL A 28 -3.59 8.63 -4.56
C VAL A 28 -3.42 8.69 -6.07
N GLU A 29 -2.19 8.93 -6.54
CA GLU A 29 -1.80 8.89 -7.95
C GLU A 29 -1.32 7.48 -8.33
N THR A 30 -0.44 6.90 -7.51
CA THR A 30 0.01 5.52 -7.65
C THR A 30 0.18 4.86 -6.29
N ILE A 31 -0.02 3.55 -6.25
CA ILE A 31 0.20 2.71 -5.08
C ILE A 31 0.95 1.45 -5.50
N HIS A 32 2.05 1.17 -4.82
CA HIS A 32 2.85 -0.02 -5.03
C HIS A 32 2.91 -0.81 -3.73
N LEU A 33 2.83 -2.13 -3.84
CA LEU A 33 3.09 -3.05 -2.76
C LEU A 33 4.59 -3.36 -2.75
N PHE A 34 5.24 -3.34 -1.59
CA PHE A 34 6.63 -3.77 -1.46
C PHE A 34 6.79 -4.69 -0.25
N GLY A 35 8.04 -5.02 0.10
CA GLY A 35 8.33 -5.78 1.32
C GLY A 35 7.89 -7.24 1.25
N SER A 36 7.62 -7.81 2.42
CA SER A 36 7.44 -9.27 2.56
C SER A 36 6.25 -9.82 1.78
N VAL A 37 5.18 -9.03 1.64
CA VAL A 37 3.98 -9.44 0.89
C VAL A 37 4.28 -9.48 -0.62
N ALA A 38 4.97 -8.45 -1.15
CA ALA A 38 5.38 -8.43 -2.56
C ALA A 38 6.31 -9.62 -2.91
N ARG A 39 7.12 -10.09 -1.95
CA ARG A 39 8.05 -11.22 -2.12
C ARG A 39 7.44 -12.59 -1.81
N ASN A 40 6.15 -12.68 -1.46
CA ASN A 40 5.51 -13.92 -0.99
C ASN A 40 6.18 -14.53 0.26
N GLU A 41 6.80 -13.70 1.09
CA GLU A 41 7.48 -14.06 2.34
C GLU A 41 6.67 -13.68 3.59
N ALA A 42 5.47 -13.13 3.41
CA ALA A 42 4.59 -12.70 4.49
C ALA A 42 4.21 -13.86 5.41
N LYS A 43 4.20 -13.57 6.72
CA LYS A 43 3.77 -14.49 7.77
C LYS A 43 2.46 -13.99 8.38
N GLN A 44 1.86 -14.79 9.25
CA GLN A 44 0.55 -14.51 9.85
C GLN A 44 0.44 -13.14 10.55
N ASN A 45 1.55 -12.57 11.02
CA ASN A 45 1.59 -11.28 11.72
C ASN A 45 2.37 -10.21 10.94
N SER A 46 2.61 -10.42 9.63
CA SER A 46 3.24 -9.40 8.78
C SER A 46 2.31 -8.22 8.59
N ASP A 47 2.89 -7.02 8.57
CA ASP A 47 2.25 -5.82 8.03
C ASP A 47 2.27 -5.82 6.50
N ILE A 48 1.50 -4.89 5.94
CA ILE A 48 1.49 -4.61 4.51
C ILE A 48 2.23 -3.29 4.27
N ASP A 49 3.28 -3.35 3.47
CA ASP A 49 4.11 -2.23 3.10
C ASP A 49 3.63 -1.60 1.77
N PHE A 50 3.21 -0.33 1.80
CA PHE A 50 2.77 0.40 0.60
C PHE A 50 3.63 1.63 0.32
N LEU A 51 4.07 1.76 -0.93
CA LEU A 51 4.70 2.96 -1.44
C LEU A 51 3.69 3.72 -2.30
N VAL A 52 3.32 4.92 -1.85
CA VAL A 52 2.33 5.76 -2.54
C VAL A 52 2.93 7.03 -3.09
N LYS A 53 2.39 7.47 -4.21
CA LYS A 53 2.55 8.82 -4.73
C LYS A 53 1.20 9.50 -4.66
N PHE A 54 1.15 10.70 -4.09
CA PHE A 54 -0.05 11.53 -4.12
C PHE A 54 -0.02 12.48 -5.30
N LYS A 55 -1.19 12.83 -5.82
CA LYS A 55 -1.34 13.89 -6.81
C LYS A 55 -0.79 15.21 -6.27
N SER A 56 -0.32 16.06 -7.17
CA SER A 56 0.21 17.39 -6.82
C SER A 56 -0.78 18.17 -5.95
N GLY A 57 -0.30 18.67 -4.79
CA GLY A 57 -1.12 19.42 -3.82
C GLY A 57 -2.01 18.56 -2.90
N MET A 58 -2.10 17.24 -3.11
CA MET A 58 -2.92 16.34 -2.28
C MET A 58 -2.11 15.62 -1.19
N LYS A 59 -0.78 15.70 -1.22
CA LYS A 59 0.06 15.23 -0.11
C LYS A 59 -0.09 16.18 1.09
N ASN A 60 -0.93 15.78 2.04
CA ASN A 60 -1.09 16.46 3.32
C ASN A 60 -1.29 15.40 4.43
N PHE A 61 -1.23 15.84 5.68
CA PHE A 61 -1.32 14.95 6.83
C PHE A 61 -2.67 14.21 6.88
N ASP A 62 -3.77 14.90 6.60
CA ASP A 62 -5.12 14.32 6.67
C ASP A 62 -5.30 13.20 5.64
N ASN A 63 -4.93 13.44 4.38
CA ASN A 63 -5.01 12.44 3.32
C ASN A 63 -4.10 11.24 3.59
N TYR A 64 -2.90 11.48 4.13
CA TYR A 64 -1.98 10.41 4.50
C TYR A 64 -2.57 9.51 5.60
N ILE A 65 -3.06 10.10 6.70
CA ILE A 65 -3.64 9.35 7.82
C ILE A 65 -4.93 8.65 7.42
N ASN A 66 -5.81 9.33 6.68
CA ASN A 66 -7.06 8.72 6.20
C ASN A 66 -6.78 7.55 5.25
N LEU A 67 -5.73 7.63 4.42
CA LEU A 67 -5.31 6.52 3.58
C LEU A 67 -4.80 5.35 4.42
N THR A 68 -3.95 5.60 5.43
CA THR A 68 -3.51 4.54 6.35
C THR A 68 -4.70 3.85 7.00
N PHE A 69 -5.64 4.60 7.57
CA PHE A 69 -6.82 4.01 8.21
C PHE A 69 -7.73 3.24 7.23
N LEU A 70 -7.91 3.76 6.02
CA LEU A 70 -8.66 3.05 4.98
C LEU A 70 -8.01 1.70 4.66
N LEU A 71 -6.69 1.67 4.45
CA LEU A 71 -5.98 0.44 4.11
C LEU A 71 -6.01 -0.57 5.26
N GLU A 72 -5.81 -0.12 6.50
CA GLU A 72 -5.93 -1.00 7.68
C GLU A 72 -7.36 -1.52 7.87
N ASP A 73 -8.38 -0.72 7.57
CA ASP A 73 -9.77 -1.16 7.63
C ASP A 73 -10.11 -2.19 6.54
N ILE A 74 -9.56 -2.04 5.33
CA ILE A 74 -9.73 -3.00 4.24
C ILE A 74 -9.08 -4.35 4.60
N PHE A 75 -7.83 -4.33 5.07
CA PHE A 75 -7.03 -5.55 5.22
C PHE A 75 -7.03 -6.14 6.62
N LYS A 76 -7.54 -5.41 7.62
CA LYS A 76 -7.57 -5.84 9.04
C LYS A 76 -6.20 -6.21 9.61
N VAL A 77 -5.14 -5.65 9.03
CA VAL A 77 -3.74 -5.79 9.46
C VAL A 77 -3.08 -4.41 9.47
N LYS A 78 -1.96 -4.29 10.19
CA LYS A 78 -1.16 -3.07 10.23
C LYS A 78 -0.64 -2.73 8.84
N VAL A 79 -0.64 -1.44 8.49
CA VAL A 79 -0.12 -0.93 7.22
C VAL A 79 1.02 0.04 7.46
N ASP A 80 2.17 -0.23 6.85
CA ASP A 80 3.30 0.70 6.80
C ASP A 80 3.25 1.45 5.46
N LEU A 81 2.83 2.71 5.53
CA LEU A 81 2.68 3.59 4.37
C LEU A 81 3.92 4.47 4.20
N LEU A 82 4.55 4.45 3.04
CA LEU A 82 5.64 5.35 2.66
C LEU A 82 5.23 6.20 1.46
N THR A 83 5.80 7.40 1.35
CA THR A 83 5.64 8.25 0.16
C THR A 83 6.87 8.21 -0.73
N THR A 84 6.70 8.35 -2.04
CA THR A 84 7.83 8.42 -2.99
C THR A 84 8.82 9.54 -2.65
N GLU A 85 8.38 10.63 -2.02
CA GLU A 85 9.25 11.72 -1.60
C GLU A 85 9.86 11.53 -0.21
N SER A 86 9.37 10.58 0.61
CA SER A 86 9.97 10.28 1.93
C SER A 86 11.16 9.32 1.85
N ILE A 87 11.36 8.65 0.72
CA ILE A 87 12.48 7.73 0.50
C ILE A 87 13.55 8.36 -0.39
N SER A 88 14.83 8.14 -0.07
CA SER A 88 15.96 8.68 -0.84
C SER A 88 17.14 7.71 -0.88
N GLY A 89 18.08 7.97 -1.79
CA GLY A 89 19.33 7.22 -1.92
C GLY A 89 19.13 5.72 -2.19
N SER A 90 19.92 4.89 -1.52
CA SER A 90 19.89 3.43 -1.68
C SER A 90 18.56 2.80 -1.28
N LEU A 91 17.87 3.37 -0.29
CA LEU A 91 16.56 2.87 0.15
C LEU A 91 15.53 3.00 -0.96
N LYS A 92 15.51 4.16 -1.65
CA LYS A 92 14.60 4.38 -2.77
C LYS A 92 14.79 3.32 -3.87
N ASN A 93 16.03 3.09 -4.27
CA ASN A 93 16.34 2.11 -5.30
C ASN A 93 15.91 0.69 -4.90
N SER A 94 16.14 0.31 -3.64
CA SER A 94 15.74 -1.01 -3.12
C SER A 94 14.22 -1.18 -3.16
N VAL A 95 13.48 -0.21 -2.61
CA VAL A 95 12.02 -0.26 -2.56
C VAL A 95 11.43 -0.25 -3.98
N GLU A 96 11.87 0.66 -4.86
CA GLU A 96 11.36 0.73 -6.23
C GLU A 96 11.63 -0.57 -7.01
N SER A 97 12.80 -1.19 -6.83
CA SER A 97 13.16 -2.43 -7.54
C SER A 97 12.36 -3.67 -7.11
N GLU A 98 11.88 -3.68 -5.86
CA GLU A 98 11.09 -4.78 -5.29
C GLU A 98 9.59 -4.49 -5.30
N SER A 99 9.20 -3.27 -5.65
CA SER A 99 7.80 -2.85 -5.61
C SER A 99 7.00 -3.38 -6.78
N VAL A 100 5.77 -3.81 -6.50
CA VAL A 100 4.78 -4.24 -7.49
C VAL A 100 3.72 -3.16 -7.57
N LEU A 101 3.55 -2.57 -8.76
CA LEU A 101 2.46 -1.62 -9.02
C LEU A 101 1.11 -2.31 -8.84
N ILE A 102 0.22 -1.68 -8.08
CA ILE A 102 -1.15 -2.16 -7.89
C ILE A 102 -2.09 -1.36 -8.78
N GLU A 103 -2.67 -2.01 -9.79
CA GLU A 103 -3.61 -1.38 -10.70
C GLU A 103 -5.03 -1.37 -10.10
N VAL A 104 -5.51 -0.17 -9.78
CA VAL A 104 -6.83 0.14 -9.19
C VAL A 104 -7.67 0.99 -10.14
#